data_AF-A0A915LMM8-F1
#
_entry.id   AF-A0A915LMM8-F1
#
_cell.length_a   1.000
_cell.length_b   1.000
_cell.length_c   1.000
_cell.angle_alpha   90.00
_cell.angle_beta   90.00
_cell.angle_gamma   90.00
#
_symmetry.space_group_name_H-M   'P 1'
#
loop_
_entity.id
_entity.type
_entity.pdbx_description
1 polymer ?
#
loop_
_entity_poly.entity_id
_entity_poly.type
_entity_poly.pdbx_seq_one_letter_code
_entity_poly.pdbx_strand_id
1 'polypeptide(L)' 'LYHQLCELNINVLFAGAKAPVRDMLESCNFFNSVPKEQFYPTIHDAVLAASNKKPLVYLPIN' A
#
# COMPACT_ATOMS: atom_id res chain seq x y z
N LEU A 1 0.80 -10.50 -4.63
CA LEU A 1 -0.07 -10.38 -3.44
C LEU A 1 -0.82 -9.05 -3.37
N TYR A 2 -0.15 -7.88 -3.29
CA TYR A 2 -0.84 -6.56 -3.20
C TYR A 2 -1.95 -6.39 -4.25
N HIS A 3 -1.64 -6.55 -5.53
CA HIS A 3 -2.62 -6.41 -6.62
C HIS A 3 -3.78 -7.41 -6.52
N GLN A 4 -3.50 -8.67 -6.18
CA GLN A 4 -4.51 -9.71 -6.00
C GLN A 4 -5.49 -9.39 -4.86
N LEU A 5 -5.01 -8.74 -3.79
CA LEU A 5 -5.87 -8.28 -2.70
C LEU A 5 -6.73 -7.09 -3.14
N CYS A 6 -6.17 -6.17 -3.93
CA CYS A 6 -6.95 -5.07 -4.51
C CYS A 6 -8.07 -5.57 -5.44
N GLU A 7 -7.84 -6.62 -6.23
CA GLU A 7 -8.86 -7.27 -7.06
C GLU A 7 -10.02 -7.85 -6.23
N LEU A 8 -9.76 -8.21 -4.97
CA LEU A 8 -10.77 -8.68 -4.01
C LEU A 8 -11.42 -7.54 -3.22
N ASN A 9 -11.24 -6.29 -3.62
CA ASN A 9 -11.67 -5.08 -2.89
C ASN A 9 -11.07 -4.96 -1.47
N ILE A 10 -9.89 -5.54 -1.25
CA ILE A 10 -9.15 -5.44 0.01
C ILE A 10 -8.11 -4.33 -0.10
N ASN A 11 -8.24 -3.30 0.74
CA ASN A 11 -7.27 -2.21 0.83
C ASN A 11 -6.06 -2.65 1.67
N VAL A 12 -4.86 -2.57 1.08
CA VAL A 12 -3.60 -2.89 1.74
C VAL A 12 -2.83 -1.60 2.00
N LEU A 13 -2.48 -1.35 3.26
CA LEU A 13 -1.65 -0.22 3.67
C LEU A 13 -0.34 -0.74 4.27
N PHE A 14 0.78 -0.13 3.90
CA PHE A 14 2.12 -0.44 4.39
C PHE A 14 2.52 0.59 5.43
N ALA A 15 2.83 0.14 6.64
CA ALA A 15 3.10 1.04 7.76
C ALA A 15 4.40 0.67 8.48
N GLY A 16 5.16 1.68 8.93
CA GLY A 16 6.27 1.47 9.85
C GLY A 16 7.45 0.68 9.29
N ALA A 17 7.65 0.68 7.97
CA ALA A 17 8.78 0.00 7.35
C ALA A 17 10.11 0.63 7.77
N LYS A 18 10.99 -0.16 8.40
CA LYS A 18 12.36 0.23 8.78
C LYS A 18 13.22 0.43 7.53
N ALA A 19 14.28 1.24 7.64
CA ALA A 19 15.15 1.58 6.50
C ALA A 19 15.62 0.36 5.68
N PRO A 20 16.16 -0.73 6.27
CA PRO A 20 16.60 -1.88 5.48
C PRO A 20 15.48 -2.56 4.68
N VAL A 21 14.25 -2.53 5.19
CA VAL A 21 13.08 -3.07 4.48
C VAL A 21 12.71 -2.16 3.32
N ARG A 22 12.77 -0.83 3.50
CA ARG A 22 12.50 0.13 2.41
C ARG A 22 13.53 0.02 1.30
N ASP A 23 14.80 -0.12 1.65
CA ASP A 23 15.89 -0.27 0.67
C ASP A 23 15.70 -1.55 -0.16
N MET A 24 15.27 -2.65 0.48
CA MET A 24 14.92 -3.90 -0.19
C MET A 24 13.66 -3.78 -1.08
N LEU A 25 12.66 -3.01 -0.66
CA LEU A 25 11.48 -2.75 -1.50
C LEU A 25 11.84 -1.88 -2.72
N GLU A 26 12.68 -0.88 -2.53
CA GLU A 26 13.19 -0.01 -3.60
C GLU A 26 13.99 -0.81 -4.63
N SER A 27 14.89 -1.70 -4.20
CA SER A 27 15.70 -2.53 -5.11
C SER A 27 14.85 -3.48 -5.97
N CYS A 28 13.64 -3.80 -5.51
CA CYS A 28 12.65 -4.58 -6.25
C CYS A 28 11.69 -3.71 -7.08
N ASN A 29 11.91 -2.40 -7.20
CA ASN A 29 11.00 -1.43 -7.84
C ASN A 29 9.58 -1.42 -7.24
N PHE A 30 9.43 -1.82 -5.98
CA PHE A 30 8.12 -2.01 -5.36
C PHE A 30 7.29 -0.72 -5.34
N PHE A 31 7.93 0.41 -5.04
CA PHE A 31 7.28 1.72 -4.98
C PHE A 31 6.82 2.25 -6.34
N ASN A 32 7.27 1.66 -7.45
CA ASN A 32 6.74 1.96 -8.79
C ASN A 32 5.42 1.22 -9.05
N SER A 33 5.16 0.11 -8.34
CA SER A 33 3.98 -0.73 -8.51
C SER A 33 2.82 -0.40 -7.55
N VAL A 34 3.11 0.25 -6.42
CA VAL A 34 2.13 0.57 -5.38
C VAL A 34 1.99 2.10 -5.26
N PRO A 35 0.76 2.65 -5.24
CA PRO A 35 0.55 4.09 -5.05
C PRO A 35 1.15 4.60 -3.73
N LYS A 36 1.69 5.82 -3.75
CA LYS A 36 2.37 6.42 -2.58
C LYS A 36 1.44 6.59 -1.39
N GLU A 37 0.14 6.75 -1.64
CA GLU A 37 -0.93 6.90 -0.66
C GLU A 37 -1.18 5.63 0.16
N GLN A 38 -0.51 4.52 -0.15
CA GLN A 38 -0.60 3.28 0.60
C GLN A 38 0.50 3.15 1.66
N PHE A 39 1.46 4.08 1.69
CA PHE A 39 2.60 4.04 2.61
C PHE A 39 2.47 5.06 3.74
N TYR A 40 2.67 4.61 4.97
CA TYR A 40 2.52 5.42 6.17
C TYR A 40 3.70 5.24 7.12
N PRO A 41 4.15 6.31 7.81
CA PRO A 41 5.32 6.24 8.68
C PRO A 41 5.04 5.41 9.95
N THR A 42 3.80 5.40 10.44
CA THR A 42 3.40 4.61 11.61
C THR A 42 2.12 3.80 11.36
N ILE A 43 1.90 2.78 12.20
CA ILE A 43 0.64 2.01 12.21
C ILE A 43 -0.54 2.93 12.54
N HIS A 44 -0.37 3.88 13.46
CA HIS A 44 -1.42 4.83 13.83
C HIS A 44 -1.91 5.64 12.62
N ASP A 45 -0.99 6.14 11.80
CA ASP A 45 -1.35 6.92 10.60
C ASP A 45 -2.08 6.06 9.56
N ALA A 46 -1.67 4.81 9.38
CA ALA A 46 -2.35 3.88 8.49
C ALA A 46 -3.77 3.56 8.97
N VAL A 47 -3.98 3.36 10.27
CA VAL A 47 -5.31 3.12 10.85
C VAL A 47 -6.19 4.36 10.70
N LEU A 48 -5.67 5.55 10.99
CA LEU A 48 -6.40 6.81 10.81
C LEU A 48 -6.82 7.03 9.36
N ALA A 49 -5.93 6.70 8.41
CA ALA A 49 -6.25 6.78 7.00
C ALA A 49 -7.28 5.73 6.57
N ALA A 50 -7.19 4.50 7.08
CA ALA A 50 -8.12 3.42 6.77
C ALA A 50 -9.57 3.77 7.14
N SER A 51 -9.79 4.41 8.30
CA SER A 51 -11.11 4.86 8.77
C SER A 51 -11.81 5.83 7.80
N ASN A 52 -11.04 6.53 6.96
CA ASN A 52 -11.55 7.52 6.01
C ASN A 52 -11.47 7.03 4.55
N LYS A 53 -10.91 5.84 4.29
CA LYS A 53 -10.65 5.34 2.94
C LYS A 53 -11.85 4.53 2.45
N LYS A 54 -12.37 4.88 1.27
CA LYS A 54 -13.28 3.98 0.54
C LYS A 54 -12.50 2.75 0.04
N PRO A 55 -13.15 1.59 -0.12
CA PRO A 55 -12.54 0.45 -0.81
C PRO A 55 -12.02 0.92 -2.18
N LEU A 56 -10.77 0.56 -2.52
CA LEU A 56 -10.23 0.84 -3.85
C LEU A 56 -11.05 0.03 -4.86
N VAL A 57 -11.71 0.72 -5.79
CA VAL A 57 -12.31 0.08 -6.96
C VAL A 57 -11.15 -0.16 -7.94
N TYR A 58 -10.71 -1.40 -8.07
CA TYR A 58 -9.77 -1.77 -9.11
C TYR A 58 -10.46 -1.66 -10.47
N LEU A 59 -10.10 -0.64 -11.26
CA LEU A 59 -10.44 -0.59 -12.67
C LEU A 59 -9.30 -1.27 -13.43
N PRO A 60 -9.52 -2.43 -14.07
CA PRO A 60 -8.48 -3.03 -14.88
C PRO A 60 -8.08 -2.05 -15.98
N ILE A 61 -6.79 -1.79 -16.08
CA ILE A 61 -6.18 -1.08 -17.21
C ILE A 61 -6.33 -2.00 -18.44
N ASN A 62 -7.19 -1.60 -19.38
CA ASN A 62 -7.31 -2.20 -20.71
C ASN A 62 -6.01 -2.03 -21.51
#